data_AF-A0A8J6G1U5-F1
#
_entry.id   AF-A0A8J6G1U5-F1
#
_cell.length_a   1.000
_cell.length_b   1.000
_cell.length_c   1.000
_cell.angle_alpha   90.00
_cell.angle_beta   90.00
_cell.angle_gamma   90.00
#
_symmetry.space_group_name_H-M   'P 1'
#
loop_
_entity.id
_entity.type
_entity.pdbx_description
1 polymer ?
#
loop_
_entity_poly.entity_id
_entity_poly.type
_entity_poly.pdbx_seq_one_letter_code
_entity_poly.pdbx_strand_id
1 'polypeptide(L)'
;MPFTNPARKDGAMFFHWRRAAEEGKDYPFARFNKTVQVPVYSEQEYQLYLHDDAWTKAETDHLFDLSRRFDLRFVVIHDRYDHQQFKKRSVEDLKERYYHICAKLANVRAVPGTDLKIPVFDAGHERRRKEQLERLYNRTPEQVAEEEYLLQELRKIEARKKEREKRSQDLQKLITAADTTAEQRRTERKAPKKKLPQKKEAEKPAVPETAGIKFPDFKSAGVTLRSQRMKLPSSVGQKKIKALEQMLLELGVELSPTPTEELVHMFNELRSDLVLLYELKQACANCEYELQMLRHRHEALARAGVLGGPATPAVGPTPASAEPAVSESGLGLDPTKDTIIDVVGAPLTPNSRKRRESASSSSSVKKAKKP
;
A
#
# COMPACT_ATOMS: atom_id res chain seq x y z
N MET A 1 -12.41 -36.08 48.88
CA MET A 1 -11.04 -35.98 49.43
C MET A 1 -10.71 -34.52 49.70
N PRO A 2 -10.13 -34.16 50.86
CA PRO A 2 -9.52 -32.85 51.06
C PRO A 2 -8.31 -32.67 50.14
N PHE A 3 -8.06 -31.45 49.67
CA PHE A 3 -6.87 -31.10 48.91
C PHE A 3 -6.49 -29.63 49.12
N THR A 4 -5.20 -29.32 48.93
CA THR A 4 -4.70 -27.95 48.82
C THR A 4 -4.42 -27.65 47.34
N ASN A 5 -4.60 -26.39 46.93
CA ASN A 5 -4.24 -25.95 45.59
C ASN A 5 -2.86 -25.26 45.64
N PRO A 6 -1.78 -25.88 45.10
CA PRO A 6 -0.43 -25.30 45.10
C PRO A 6 -0.33 -23.92 44.45
N ALA A 7 -1.28 -23.57 43.58
CA ALA A 7 -1.34 -22.26 42.94
C ALA A 7 -1.79 -21.13 43.88
N ARG A 8 -2.36 -21.46 45.04
CA ARG A 8 -2.78 -20.48 46.04
C ARG A 8 -1.72 -20.34 47.13
N LYS A 9 -1.59 -19.13 47.67
CA LYS A 9 -0.65 -18.79 48.76
C LYS A 9 -1.31 -18.73 50.15
N ASP A 10 -2.62 -18.91 50.22
CA ASP A 10 -3.43 -18.74 51.43
C ASP A 10 -3.62 -20.03 52.24
N GLY A 11 -3.07 -21.16 51.77
CA GLY A 11 -3.19 -22.45 52.45
C GLY A 11 -4.61 -23.00 52.51
N ALA A 12 -5.55 -22.45 51.73
CA ALA A 12 -6.94 -22.86 51.79
C ALA A 12 -7.12 -24.35 51.39
N MET A 13 -7.80 -25.10 52.25
CA MET A 13 -8.19 -26.50 51.98
C MET A 13 -9.57 -26.57 51.35
N PHE A 14 -9.69 -27.38 50.31
CA PHE A 14 -10.93 -27.60 49.56
C PHE A 14 -11.27 -29.08 49.50
N PHE A 15 -12.48 -29.40 49.05
CA PHE A 15 -12.93 -30.78 48.86
C PHE A 15 -13.44 -30.98 47.43
N HIS A 16 -13.07 -32.10 46.79
CA HIS A 16 -13.73 -32.55 45.56
C HIS A 16 -13.72 -34.07 45.41
N TRP A 17 -14.52 -34.54 44.45
CA TRP A 17 -14.58 -35.93 44.03
C TRP A 17 -13.36 -36.25 43.16
N ARG A 18 -12.63 -37.31 43.52
CA ARG A 18 -11.53 -37.90 42.74
C ARG A 18 -11.71 -39.40 42.64
N ARG A 19 -11.08 -40.01 41.64
CA ARG A 19 -10.91 -41.47 41.58
C ARG A 19 -9.97 -41.90 42.70
N ALA A 20 -10.25 -43.04 43.33
CA ALA A 20 -9.39 -43.57 44.40
C ALA A 20 -7.93 -43.76 43.96
N ALA A 21 -7.70 -44.11 42.68
CA ALA A 21 -6.35 -44.23 42.08
C ALA A 21 -5.58 -42.89 41.93
N GLU A 22 -6.18 -41.75 42.27
CA GLU A 22 -5.60 -40.40 42.18
C GLU A 22 -5.37 -39.75 43.55
N GLU A 23 -5.48 -40.53 44.63
CA GLU A 23 -5.12 -40.12 45.98
C GLU A 23 -3.61 -39.78 46.06
N GLY A 24 -3.26 -38.69 46.76
CA GLY A 24 -1.88 -38.21 46.90
C GLY A 24 -1.32 -37.42 45.71
N LYS A 25 -2.04 -37.30 44.58
CA LYS A 25 -1.60 -36.46 43.44
C LYS A 25 -1.88 -34.98 43.69
N ASP A 26 -0.99 -34.11 43.22
CA ASP A 26 -1.22 -32.67 43.21
C ASP A 26 -2.50 -32.29 42.47
N TYR A 27 -3.10 -31.15 42.83
CA TYR A 27 -4.30 -30.66 42.18
C TYR A 27 -4.06 -30.43 40.68
N PRO A 28 -4.71 -31.20 39.77
CA PRO A 28 -4.35 -31.20 38.35
C PRO A 28 -4.52 -29.86 37.64
N PHE A 29 -5.36 -28.97 38.19
CA PHE A 29 -5.61 -27.66 37.60
C PHE A 29 -4.65 -26.56 38.07
N ALA A 30 -3.80 -26.82 39.08
CA ALA A 30 -2.83 -25.85 39.58
C ALA A 30 -1.87 -25.37 38.48
N ARG A 31 -1.49 -26.27 37.57
CA ARG A 31 -0.64 -25.97 36.40
C ARG A 31 -1.22 -24.95 35.42
N PHE A 32 -2.53 -24.69 35.46
CA PHE A 32 -3.18 -23.72 34.59
C PHE A 32 -3.27 -22.32 35.20
N ASN A 33 -2.77 -22.13 36.42
CA ASN A 33 -2.73 -20.82 37.06
C ASN A 33 -1.65 -19.93 36.42
N LYS A 34 -2.04 -19.23 35.35
CA LYS A 34 -1.21 -18.22 34.69
C LYS A 34 -1.44 -16.87 35.36
N THR A 35 -0.38 -16.29 35.93
CA THR A 35 -0.41 -14.97 36.56
C THR A 35 0.09 -13.90 35.59
N VAL A 36 -0.58 -12.75 35.57
CA VAL A 36 -0.13 -11.59 34.80
C VAL A 36 1.05 -10.94 35.52
N GLN A 37 2.14 -10.66 34.80
CA GLN A 37 3.27 -9.92 35.36
C GLN A 37 3.04 -8.41 35.18
N VAL A 38 2.79 -7.72 36.29
CA VAL A 38 2.69 -6.26 36.32
C VAL A 38 4.09 -5.68 36.56
N PRO A 39 4.57 -4.74 35.73
CA PRO A 39 5.87 -4.11 35.93
C PRO A 39 5.98 -3.43 37.30
N VAL A 40 7.18 -3.50 37.88
CA VAL A 40 7.53 -2.73 39.08
C VAL A 40 8.56 -1.68 38.65
N TYR A 41 8.37 -0.45 39.08
CA TYR A 41 9.29 0.65 38.88
C TYR A 41 9.88 1.11 40.22
N SER A 42 11.13 1.56 40.17
CA SER A 42 11.81 2.19 41.28
C SER A 42 11.40 3.66 41.46
N GLU A 43 11.71 4.23 42.63
CA GLU A 43 11.50 5.65 42.89
C GLU A 43 12.24 6.54 41.88
N GLN A 44 13.47 6.16 41.53
CA GLN A 44 14.29 6.88 40.57
C GLN A 44 13.68 6.86 39.16
N GLU A 45 13.21 5.70 38.71
CA GLU A 45 12.52 5.60 37.41
C GLU A 45 11.25 6.44 37.38
N TYR A 46 10.49 6.48 38.49
CA TYR A 46 9.30 7.31 38.58
C TYR A 46 9.65 8.79 38.40
N GLN A 47 10.61 9.28 39.18
CA GLN A 47 10.99 10.69 39.18
C GLN A 47 11.55 11.15 37.82
N LEU A 48 12.35 10.30 37.17
CA LEU A 48 13.00 10.66 35.90
C LEU A 48 12.07 10.54 34.69
N TYR A 49 11.19 9.53 34.66
CA TYR A 49 10.53 9.14 33.41
C TYR A 49 9.00 9.01 33.48
N LEU A 50 8.41 8.87 34.68
CA LEU A 50 6.99 8.53 34.83
C LEU A 50 6.15 9.66 35.47
N HIS A 51 6.74 10.82 35.77
CA HIS A 51 5.99 11.97 36.27
C HIS A 51 4.93 12.43 35.25
N ASP A 52 3.83 12.98 35.75
CA ASP A 52 2.71 13.47 34.95
C ASP A 52 1.92 14.48 35.78
N ASP A 53 1.65 15.65 35.21
CA ASP A 53 1.02 16.77 35.92
C ASP A 53 -0.39 16.43 36.43
N ALA A 54 -1.06 15.49 35.78
CA ALA A 54 -2.40 15.07 36.14
C ALA A 54 -2.43 13.85 37.07
N TRP A 55 -1.28 13.22 37.37
CA TRP A 55 -1.16 11.98 38.15
C TRP A 55 -0.09 12.06 39.23
N THR A 56 -0.49 11.85 40.48
CA THR A 56 0.47 11.75 41.59
C THR A 56 1.13 10.37 41.64
N LYS A 57 2.28 10.30 42.32
CA LYS A 57 2.95 9.02 42.57
C LYS A 57 2.08 8.08 43.39
N ALA A 58 1.47 8.59 44.46
CA ALA A 58 0.56 7.81 45.30
C ALA A 58 -0.62 7.21 44.50
N GLU A 59 -1.22 8.00 43.61
CA GLU A 59 -2.28 7.53 42.72
C GLU A 59 -1.77 6.45 41.74
N THR A 60 -0.58 6.64 41.18
CA THR A 60 0.03 5.67 40.25
C THR A 60 0.39 4.36 40.96
N ASP A 61 0.96 4.44 42.17
CA ASP A 61 1.30 3.28 42.99
C ASP A 61 0.04 2.49 43.36
N HIS A 62 -1.04 3.20 43.70
CA HIS A 62 -2.36 2.60 43.95
C HIS A 62 -2.90 1.86 42.72
N LEU A 63 -2.84 2.48 41.54
CA LEU A 63 -3.24 1.82 40.28
C LEU A 63 -2.44 0.54 40.03
N PHE A 64 -1.12 0.55 40.24
CA PHE A 64 -0.26 -0.63 40.06
C PHE A 64 -0.50 -1.70 41.13
N ASP A 65 -0.87 -1.32 42.36
CA ASP A 65 -1.28 -2.25 43.39
C ASP A 65 -2.58 -2.97 43.04
N LEU A 66 -3.62 -2.22 42.66
CA LEU A 66 -4.88 -2.80 42.21
C LEU A 66 -4.68 -3.66 40.95
N SER A 67 -3.80 -3.25 40.04
CA SER A 67 -3.42 -4.01 38.84
C SER A 67 -2.85 -5.38 39.17
N ARG A 68 -2.01 -5.48 40.22
CA ARG A 68 -1.46 -6.74 40.74
C ARG A 68 -2.52 -7.58 41.46
N ARG A 69 -3.37 -6.95 42.28
CA ARG A 69 -4.38 -7.64 43.09
C ARG A 69 -5.55 -8.19 42.27
N PHE A 70 -5.87 -7.55 41.15
CA PHE A 70 -7.03 -7.87 40.33
C PHE A 70 -6.68 -8.29 38.90
N ASP A 71 -5.44 -8.75 38.66
CA ASP A 71 -4.99 -9.35 37.38
C ASP A 71 -5.33 -8.51 36.14
N LEU A 72 -5.09 -7.19 36.21
CA LEU A 72 -5.43 -6.22 35.15
C LEU A 72 -6.89 -6.22 34.70
N ARG A 73 -7.82 -6.66 35.55
CA ARG A 73 -9.26 -6.55 35.28
C ARG A 73 -9.70 -5.10 35.52
N PHE A 74 -9.47 -4.23 34.55
CA PHE A 74 -9.68 -2.78 34.69
C PHE A 74 -11.10 -2.37 35.13
N VAL A 75 -12.13 -3.15 34.81
CA VAL A 75 -13.49 -2.91 35.33
C VAL A 75 -13.56 -3.07 36.86
N VAL A 76 -12.88 -4.09 37.40
CA VAL A 76 -12.78 -4.33 38.84
C VAL A 76 -11.88 -3.28 39.50
N ILE A 77 -10.76 -2.94 38.85
CA ILE A 77 -9.85 -1.90 39.33
C ILE A 77 -10.57 -0.56 39.44
N HIS A 78 -11.35 -0.19 38.44
CA HIS A 78 -12.16 1.02 38.44
C HIS A 78 -13.25 0.99 39.53
N ASP A 79 -13.94 -0.14 39.72
CA ASP A 79 -14.93 -0.30 40.80
C ASP A 79 -14.32 -0.17 42.21
N ARG A 80 -13.08 -0.65 42.39
CA ARG A 80 -12.34 -0.63 43.66
C ARG A 80 -11.40 0.57 43.81
N TYR A 81 -11.52 1.55 42.92
CA TYR A 81 -10.63 2.71 42.92
C TYR A 81 -10.93 3.60 44.12
N ASP A 82 -9.88 4.20 44.71
CA ASP A 82 -10.06 5.04 45.90
C ASP A 82 -10.49 6.45 45.47
N HIS A 83 -11.81 6.62 45.34
CA HIS A 83 -12.42 7.89 44.96
C HIS A 83 -12.52 8.90 46.11
N GLN A 84 -12.11 8.53 47.34
CA GLN A 84 -12.03 9.49 48.44
C GLN A 84 -10.71 10.25 48.39
N GLN A 85 -9.61 9.55 48.09
CA GLN A 85 -8.28 10.14 47.99
C GLN A 85 -7.98 10.71 46.60
N PHE A 86 -8.50 10.08 45.54
CA PHE A 86 -8.18 10.42 44.16
C PHE A 86 -9.42 10.86 43.38
N LYS A 87 -9.20 11.67 42.34
CA LYS A 87 -10.29 12.12 41.46
C LYS A 87 -10.92 10.94 40.72
N LYS A 88 -12.16 11.13 40.25
CA LYS A 88 -12.84 10.15 39.41
C LYS A 88 -12.10 9.99 38.08
N ARG A 89 -11.76 8.75 37.73
CA ARG A 89 -11.08 8.36 36.49
C ARG A 89 -11.99 7.42 35.73
N SER A 90 -12.03 7.53 34.40
CA SER A 90 -12.66 6.50 33.58
C SER A 90 -11.75 5.27 33.47
N VAL A 91 -12.33 4.13 33.10
CA VAL A 91 -11.57 2.89 32.80
C VAL A 91 -10.47 3.15 31.77
N GLU A 92 -10.74 3.99 30.76
CA GLU A 92 -9.77 4.26 29.70
C GLU A 92 -8.62 5.15 30.21
N ASP A 93 -8.86 6.07 31.14
CA ASP A 93 -7.79 6.87 31.75
C ASP A 93 -6.85 6.00 32.59
N LEU A 94 -7.40 5.01 33.32
CA LEU A 94 -6.60 4.06 34.08
C LEU A 94 -5.72 3.19 33.16
N LYS A 95 -6.27 2.70 32.05
CA LYS A 95 -5.53 1.94 31.05
C LYS A 95 -4.46 2.78 30.37
N GLU A 96 -4.80 4.01 29.98
CA GLU A 96 -3.89 4.95 29.34
C GLU A 96 -2.66 5.19 30.22
N ARG A 97 -2.88 5.50 31.51
CA ARG A 97 -1.78 5.66 32.46
C ARG A 97 -0.95 4.39 32.61
N TYR A 98 -1.59 3.24 32.79
CA TYR A 98 -0.91 1.96 32.97
C TYR A 98 -0.03 1.58 31.76
N TYR A 99 -0.60 1.61 30.55
CA TYR A 99 0.10 1.20 29.34
C TYR A 99 1.14 2.24 28.90
N HIS A 100 0.92 3.54 29.15
CA HIS A 100 1.96 4.55 28.98
C HIS A 100 3.19 4.21 29.83
N ILE A 101 2.99 3.94 31.13
CA ILE A 101 4.11 3.57 32.01
C ILE A 101 4.79 2.29 31.53
N CYS A 102 4.02 1.26 31.14
CA CYS A 102 4.60 0.03 30.59
C CYS A 102 5.47 0.30 29.36
N ALA A 103 4.99 1.13 28.43
CA ALA A 103 5.73 1.53 27.23
C ALA A 103 6.99 2.31 27.58
N LYS A 104 6.90 3.25 28.53
CA LYS A 104 8.04 4.05 28.97
C LYS A 104 9.10 3.19 29.63
N LEU A 105 8.70 2.30 30.55
CA LEU A 105 9.59 1.35 31.21
C LEU A 105 10.26 0.39 30.22
N ALA A 106 9.51 -0.10 29.23
CA ALA A 106 10.07 -0.95 28.18
C ALA A 106 11.17 -0.22 27.40
N ASN A 107 10.97 1.06 27.05
CA ASN A 107 11.94 1.86 26.33
C ASN A 107 13.19 2.18 27.15
N VAL A 108 13.05 2.64 28.40
CA VAL A 108 14.21 3.04 29.23
C VAL A 108 15.06 1.84 29.67
N ARG A 109 14.46 0.65 29.72
CA ARG A 109 15.16 -0.62 30.03
C ARG A 109 15.66 -1.34 28.78
N ALA A 110 15.32 -0.86 27.59
CA ALA A 110 15.75 -1.46 26.34
C ALA A 110 17.27 -1.31 26.16
N VAL A 111 17.90 -2.34 25.60
CA VAL A 111 19.30 -2.23 25.17
C VAL A 111 19.35 -1.34 23.93
N PRO A 112 20.27 -0.34 23.86
CA PRO A 112 20.42 0.52 22.68
C PRO A 112 20.53 -0.31 21.39
N GLY A 113 19.70 0.02 20.40
CA GLY A 113 19.63 -0.69 19.12
C GLY A 113 18.59 -1.82 19.03
N THR A 114 17.84 -2.10 20.10
CA THR A 114 16.73 -3.06 20.06
C THR A 114 15.45 -2.38 19.59
N ASP A 115 14.88 -2.83 18.46
CA ASP A 115 13.58 -2.35 17.99
C ASP A 115 12.44 -3.09 18.73
N LEU A 116 11.86 -2.42 19.73
CA LEU A 116 10.73 -2.95 20.50
C LEU A 116 9.41 -2.51 19.85
N LYS A 117 8.64 -3.48 19.35
CA LYS A 117 7.24 -3.25 18.95
C LYS A 117 6.36 -3.12 20.19
N ILE A 118 6.35 -1.92 20.77
CA ILE A 118 5.54 -1.61 21.95
C ILE A 118 4.10 -1.33 21.52
N PRO A 119 3.12 -2.11 21.97
CA PRO A 119 1.71 -1.83 21.68
C PRO A 119 1.31 -0.50 22.31
N VAL A 120 0.84 0.44 21.49
CA VAL A 120 0.33 1.73 21.95
C VAL A 120 -1.16 1.60 22.24
N PHE A 121 -1.57 1.97 23.45
CA PHE A 121 -2.98 2.04 23.82
C PHE A 121 -3.57 3.38 23.38
N ASP A 122 -4.52 3.36 22.44
CA ASP A 122 -5.25 4.56 22.00
C ASP A 122 -6.53 4.73 22.82
N ALA A 123 -6.44 5.54 23.88
CA ALA A 123 -7.59 5.84 24.74
C ALA A 123 -8.68 6.62 24.02
N GLY A 124 -8.32 7.47 23.04
CA GLY A 124 -9.29 8.20 22.22
C GLY A 124 -10.13 7.25 21.37
N HIS A 125 -9.49 6.25 20.77
CA HIS A 125 -10.18 5.20 20.03
C HIS A 125 -11.10 4.37 20.93
N GLU A 126 -10.61 3.89 22.08
CA GLU A 126 -11.45 3.08 22.98
C GLU A 126 -12.64 3.85 23.54
N ARG A 127 -12.48 5.14 23.88
CA ARG A 127 -13.61 5.99 24.30
C ARG A 127 -14.67 6.08 23.19
N ARG A 128 -14.28 6.38 21.95
CA ARG A 128 -15.20 6.44 20.80
C ARG A 128 -15.86 5.09 20.52
N ARG A 129 -15.11 3.99 20.61
CA ARG A 129 -15.62 2.63 20.43
C ARG A 129 -16.69 2.30 21.46
N LYS A 130 -16.44 2.64 22.72
CA LYS A 130 -17.39 2.41 23.83
C LYS A 130 -18.65 3.25 23.65
N GLU A 131 -18.52 4.52 23.27
CA GLU A 131 -19.65 5.41 23.00
C GLU A 131 -20.54 4.87 21.87
N GLN A 132 -19.93 4.37 20.78
CA GLN A 132 -20.70 3.74 19.68
C GLN A 132 -21.45 2.49 20.14
N LEU A 133 -20.80 1.65 20.95
CA LEU A 133 -21.42 0.45 21.48
C LEU A 133 -22.59 0.79 22.41
N GLU A 134 -22.43 1.82 23.24
CA GLU A 134 -23.47 2.31 24.15
C GLU A 134 -24.67 2.87 23.38
N ARG A 135 -24.44 3.62 22.29
CA ARG A 135 -25.52 4.06 21.38
C ARG A 135 -26.30 2.88 20.79
N LEU A 136 -25.61 1.82 20.39
CA LEU A 136 -26.25 0.62 19.84
C LEU A 136 -27.02 -0.16 20.92
N TYR A 137 -26.45 -0.25 22.12
CA TYR A 137 -27.04 -0.94 23.26
C TYR A 137 -28.32 -0.24 23.74
N ASN A 138 -28.31 1.09 23.77
CA ASN A 138 -29.45 1.92 24.21
C ASN A 138 -30.48 2.19 23.11
N ARG A 139 -30.37 1.51 21.97
CA ARG A 139 -31.26 1.72 20.84
C ARG A 139 -32.68 1.24 21.15
N THR A 140 -33.67 2.08 20.87
CA THR A 140 -35.09 1.72 21.07
C THR A 140 -35.63 0.90 19.89
N PRO A 141 -36.64 0.05 20.10
CA PRO A 141 -37.30 -0.68 19.00
C PRO A 141 -37.88 0.25 17.91
N GLU A 142 -38.36 1.43 18.28
CA GLU A 142 -38.88 2.44 17.36
C GLU A 142 -37.77 2.96 16.44
N GLN A 143 -36.60 3.28 16.98
CA GLN A 143 -35.42 3.68 16.21
C GLN A 143 -34.94 2.55 15.28
N VAL A 144 -35.11 1.28 15.66
CA VAL A 144 -34.85 0.13 14.79
C VAL A 144 -35.79 0.14 13.59
N ALA A 145 -37.10 0.21 13.85
CA ALA A 145 -38.11 0.22 12.79
C ALA A 145 -37.94 1.43 11.84
N GLU A 146 -37.62 2.60 12.38
CA GLU A 146 -37.37 3.80 11.58
C GLU A 146 -36.13 3.65 10.69
N GLU A 147 -34.99 3.16 11.20
CA GLU A 147 -33.82 2.92 10.35
C GLU A 147 -34.12 1.89 9.26
N GLU A 148 -34.82 0.79 9.59
CA GLU A 148 -35.22 -0.20 8.60
C GLU A 148 -36.07 0.41 7.49
N TYR A 149 -37.02 1.27 7.85
CA TYR A 149 -37.83 2.01 6.88
C TYR A 149 -36.97 2.94 6.02
N LEU A 150 -36.07 3.72 6.63
CA LEU A 150 -35.16 4.62 5.93
C LEU A 150 -34.21 3.88 4.99
N LEU A 151 -33.70 2.71 5.39
CA LEU A 151 -32.86 1.85 4.54
C LEU A 151 -33.64 1.31 3.33
N GLN A 152 -34.92 0.97 3.51
CA GLN A 152 -35.77 0.57 2.40
C GLN A 152 -36.03 1.72 1.43
N GLU A 153 -36.31 2.93 1.93
CA GLU A 153 -36.47 4.13 1.10
C GLU A 153 -35.17 4.50 0.38
N LEU A 154 -34.02 4.42 1.05
CA LEU A 154 -32.71 4.66 0.45
C LEU A 154 -32.48 3.71 -0.74
N ARG A 155 -32.77 2.41 -0.58
CA ARG A 155 -32.66 1.43 -1.68
C ARG A 155 -33.57 1.78 -2.85
N LYS A 156 -34.80 2.25 -2.59
CA LYS A 156 -35.71 2.70 -3.66
C LYS A 156 -35.16 3.92 -4.39
N ILE A 157 -34.59 4.89 -3.67
CA ILE A 157 -33.94 6.07 -4.25
C ILE A 157 -32.73 5.68 -5.10
N GLU A 158 -31.88 4.77 -4.61
CA GLU A 158 -30.73 4.27 -5.34
C GLU A 158 -31.11 3.56 -6.64
N ALA A 159 -32.15 2.72 -6.60
CA ALA A 159 -32.66 2.04 -7.79
C ALA A 159 -33.14 3.05 -8.84
N ARG A 160 -33.92 4.06 -8.43
CA ARG A 160 -34.37 5.15 -9.31
C ARG A 160 -33.20 5.98 -9.85
N LYS A 161 -32.19 6.27 -9.03
CA LYS A 161 -30.98 6.99 -9.45
C LYS A 161 -30.21 6.21 -10.52
N LYS A 162 -30.00 4.90 -10.30
CA LYS A 162 -29.31 4.01 -11.25
C LYS A 162 -30.08 3.90 -12.57
N GLU A 163 -31.40 3.83 -12.51
CA GLU A 163 -32.24 3.81 -13.70
C GLU A 163 -32.13 5.11 -14.51
N ARG A 164 -32.18 6.28 -13.84
CA ARG A 164 -31.96 7.57 -14.50
C ARG A 164 -30.56 7.69 -15.11
N GLU A 165 -29.54 7.23 -14.41
CA GLU A 165 -28.17 7.24 -14.92
C GLU A 165 -28.04 6.35 -16.17
N LYS A 166 -28.64 5.16 -16.16
CA LYS A 166 -28.68 4.28 -17.35
C LYS A 166 -29.40 4.96 -18.52
N ARG A 167 -30.58 5.55 -18.29
CA ARG A 167 -31.33 6.29 -19.32
C ARG A 167 -30.53 7.46 -19.90
N SER A 168 -29.82 8.21 -19.05
CA SER A 168 -28.96 9.31 -19.48
C SER A 168 -27.77 8.81 -20.30
N GLN A 169 -27.12 7.71 -19.89
CA GLN A 169 -26.02 7.10 -20.63
C GLN A 169 -26.49 6.59 -22.00
N ASP A 170 -27.64 5.94 -22.06
CA ASP A 170 -28.21 5.44 -23.31
C ASP A 170 -28.57 6.60 -24.24
N LEU A 171 -29.21 7.67 -23.73
CA LEU A 171 -29.47 8.89 -24.50
C LEU A 171 -28.17 9.50 -25.05
N GLN A 172 -27.12 9.59 -24.23
CA GLN A 172 -25.84 10.15 -24.66
C GLN A 172 -25.17 9.31 -25.75
N LYS A 173 -25.25 7.97 -25.66
CA LYS A 173 -24.79 7.08 -26.74
C LYS A 173 -25.57 7.31 -28.03
N LEU A 174 -26.89 7.51 -27.97
CA LEU A 174 -27.69 7.83 -29.15
C LEU A 174 -27.25 9.16 -29.78
N ILE A 175 -27.01 10.20 -28.97
CA ILE A 175 -26.50 11.49 -29.46
C ILE A 175 -25.14 11.30 -30.15
N THR A 176 -24.19 10.61 -29.51
CA THR A 176 -22.87 10.35 -30.10
C THR A 176 -22.95 9.53 -31.38
N ALA A 177 -23.85 8.53 -31.45
CA ALA A 177 -24.08 7.73 -32.65
C ALA A 177 -24.69 8.57 -33.80
N ALA A 178 -25.60 9.49 -33.47
CA ALA A 178 -26.17 10.43 -34.43
C ALA A 178 -25.11 11.42 -34.95
N ASP A 179 -24.28 11.98 -34.07
CA ASP A 179 -23.20 12.90 -34.44
C ASP A 179 -22.14 12.23 -35.33
N THR A 180 -21.74 10.99 -34.99
CA THR A 180 -20.80 10.21 -35.82
C THR A 180 -21.38 9.87 -37.20
N THR A 181 -22.66 9.51 -37.27
CA THR A 181 -23.35 9.29 -38.56
C THR A 181 -23.46 10.58 -39.38
N ALA A 182 -23.74 11.72 -38.73
CA ALA A 182 -23.77 13.02 -39.39
C ALA A 182 -22.39 13.42 -39.94
N GLU A 183 -21.32 13.14 -39.21
CA GLU A 183 -19.95 13.42 -39.66
C GLU A 183 -19.49 12.48 -40.79
N GLN A 184 -19.92 11.21 -40.77
CA GLN A 184 -19.73 10.27 -41.89
C GLN A 184 -20.45 10.76 -43.16
N ARG A 185 -21.70 11.24 -43.06
CA ARG A 185 -22.41 11.83 -44.21
C ARG A 185 -21.78 13.12 -44.72
N ARG A 186 -21.17 13.93 -43.83
CA ARG A 186 -20.41 15.13 -44.22
C ARG A 186 -19.09 14.80 -44.93
N THR A 187 -18.44 13.70 -44.55
CA THR A 187 -17.22 13.22 -45.20
C THR A 187 -17.51 12.54 -46.55
N GLU A 188 -18.62 11.81 -46.70
CA GLU A 188 -19.07 11.24 -47.99
C GLU A 188 -19.50 12.30 -49.02
N ARG A 189 -20.08 13.43 -48.58
CA ARG A 189 -20.38 14.57 -49.47
C ARG A 189 -19.14 15.30 -49.98
N LYS A 190 -17.95 14.97 -49.48
CA LYS A 190 -16.66 15.46 -49.99
C LYS A 190 -15.87 14.31 -50.64
N ALA A 191 -16.25 13.92 -51.85
CA ALA A 191 -15.38 13.15 -52.74
C ALA A 191 -14.06 13.93 -53.02
N PRO A 192 -12.93 13.26 -53.29
CA PRO A 192 -11.61 13.80 -53.03
C PRO A 192 -11.16 14.76 -54.14
N LYS A 193 -11.15 16.06 -53.86
CA LYS A 193 -10.21 16.95 -54.54
C LYS A 193 -8.88 16.90 -53.77
N LYS A 194 -7.88 16.23 -54.35
CA LYS A 194 -6.47 16.29 -53.93
C LYS A 194 -6.10 17.75 -53.64
N LYS A 195 -5.97 18.11 -52.37
CA LYS A 195 -5.20 19.28 -51.93
C LYS A 195 -4.39 18.87 -50.70
N LEU A 196 -3.12 19.27 -50.73
CA LEU A 196 -2.07 18.97 -49.77
C LEU A 196 -2.50 19.23 -48.32
N PRO A 197 -1.95 18.50 -47.34
CA PRO A 197 -2.22 18.75 -45.94
C PRO A 197 -1.54 20.06 -45.50
N GLN A 198 -2.32 21.12 -45.33
CA GLN A 198 -1.92 22.26 -44.50
C GLN A 198 -2.22 21.90 -43.05
N LYS A 199 -1.16 21.70 -42.28
CA LYS A 199 -1.16 21.52 -40.83
C LYS A 199 -1.63 22.85 -40.21
N LYS A 200 -2.87 22.89 -39.71
CA LYS A 200 -3.30 23.92 -38.75
C LYS A 200 -2.93 23.42 -37.37
N GLU A 201 -1.88 24.00 -36.80
CA GLU A 201 -1.59 23.91 -35.37
C GLU A 201 -2.66 24.71 -34.63
N ALA A 202 -3.55 24.00 -33.96
CA ALA A 202 -4.31 24.54 -32.85
C ALA A 202 -3.51 24.24 -31.60
N GLU A 203 -2.76 25.23 -31.13
CA GLU A 203 -2.22 25.26 -29.78
C GLU A 203 -3.39 25.16 -28.80
N LYS A 204 -3.48 24.03 -28.11
CA LYS A 204 -4.07 23.98 -26.78
C LYS A 204 -2.91 23.92 -25.78
N PRO A 205 -2.96 24.66 -24.66
CA PRO A 205 -1.97 24.48 -23.61
C PRO A 205 -2.17 23.08 -23.01
N ALA A 206 -1.32 22.15 -23.39
CA ALA A 206 -1.24 20.84 -22.77
C ALA A 206 -0.45 20.99 -21.47
N VAL A 207 -1.15 21.31 -20.38
CA VAL A 207 -0.74 20.74 -19.10
C VAL A 207 -0.77 19.22 -19.32
N PRO A 208 0.30 18.46 -19.03
CA PRO A 208 0.25 17.02 -19.15
C PRO A 208 -0.81 16.55 -18.14
N GLU A 209 -2.01 16.23 -18.63
CA GLU A 209 -2.90 15.35 -17.88
C GLU A 209 -2.05 14.14 -17.54
N THR A 210 -1.84 13.93 -16.25
CA THR A 210 -1.16 12.76 -15.70
C THR A 210 -1.56 11.56 -16.56
N ALA A 211 -0.59 10.81 -17.09
CA ALA A 211 -0.87 9.50 -17.67
C ALA A 211 -1.32 8.58 -16.52
N GLY A 212 -2.52 8.85 -16.05
CA GLY A 212 -2.95 8.56 -14.70
C GLY A 212 -3.80 7.32 -14.78
N ILE A 213 -3.29 6.26 -14.15
CA ILE A 213 -4.07 5.07 -13.86
C ILE A 213 -5.42 5.55 -13.29
N LYS A 214 -6.52 5.29 -13.99
CA LYS A 214 -7.86 5.64 -13.51
C LYS A 214 -8.28 4.65 -12.43
N PHE A 215 -7.89 4.93 -11.19
CA PHE A 215 -8.30 4.12 -10.05
C PHE A 215 -9.83 4.08 -9.92
N PRO A 216 -10.43 2.96 -9.50
CA PRO A 216 -11.88 2.85 -9.41
C PRO A 216 -12.46 3.84 -8.39
N ASP A 217 -13.34 4.72 -8.84
CA ASP A 217 -14.21 5.50 -7.96
C ASP A 217 -15.38 4.64 -7.50
N PHE A 218 -15.41 4.30 -6.21
CA PHE A 218 -16.53 3.59 -5.61
C PHE A 218 -17.71 4.56 -5.44
N LYS A 219 -18.58 4.61 -6.46
CA LYS A 219 -19.80 5.43 -6.47
C LYS A 219 -21.00 4.77 -5.76
N SER A 220 -20.86 3.54 -5.30
CA SER A 220 -21.87 2.83 -4.50
C SER A 220 -21.88 3.38 -3.07
N ALA A 221 -23.05 3.68 -2.52
CA ALA A 221 -23.16 4.05 -1.11
C ALA A 221 -22.78 2.87 -0.21
N GLY A 222 -22.15 3.17 0.92
CA GLY A 222 -21.78 2.19 1.93
C GLY A 222 -20.31 2.24 2.34
N VAL A 223 -19.93 1.34 3.25
CA VAL A 223 -18.56 1.24 3.78
C VAL A 223 -17.72 0.39 2.83
N THR A 224 -16.62 0.95 2.34
CA THR A 224 -15.63 0.25 1.52
C THR A 224 -14.28 0.22 2.22
N LEU A 225 -13.55 -0.89 2.11
CA LEU A 225 -12.17 -0.96 2.63
C LEU A 225 -11.25 -0.04 1.83
N ARG A 226 -10.43 0.77 2.52
CA ARG A 226 -9.45 1.65 1.86
C ARG A 226 -8.50 0.90 0.93
N SER A 227 -8.10 -0.32 1.31
CA SER A 227 -7.26 -1.20 0.48
C SER A 227 -7.85 -1.52 -0.90
N GLN A 228 -9.18 -1.44 -1.08
CA GLN A 228 -9.80 -1.61 -2.39
C GLN A 228 -9.45 -0.48 -3.36
N ARG A 229 -9.16 0.73 -2.85
CA ARG A 229 -8.74 1.89 -3.66
C ARG A 229 -7.30 1.77 -4.15
N MET A 230 -6.51 0.85 -3.59
CA MET A 230 -5.15 0.57 -4.04
C MET A 230 -5.09 -0.49 -5.15
N LYS A 231 -6.20 -1.14 -5.48
CA LYS A 231 -6.20 -2.15 -6.54
C LYS A 231 -6.01 -1.49 -7.91
N LEU A 232 -5.02 -1.96 -8.65
CA LEU A 232 -4.81 -1.51 -10.02
C LEU A 232 -5.99 -1.95 -10.91
N PRO A 233 -6.53 -1.06 -11.75
CA PRO A 233 -7.55 -1.42 -12.73
C PRO A 233 -7.03 -2.42 -13.76
N SER A 234 -7.93 -3.21 -14.35
CA SER A 234 -7.60 -4.12 -15.46
C SER A 234 -7.12 -3.39 -16.72
N SER A 235 -7.35 -2.07 -16.83
CA SER A 235 -6.81 -1.25 -17.92
C SER A 235 -5.29 -1.11 -17.86
N VAL A 236 -4.67 -1.30 -16.69
CA VAL A 236 -3.22 -1.38 -16.54
C VAL A 236 -2.80 -2.80 -16.93
N GLY A 237 -2.38 -2.99 -18.18
CA GLY A 237 -2.03 -4.31 -18.71
C GLY A 237 -0.94 -5.02 -17.89
N GLN A 238 -0.95 -6.35 -17.89
CA GLN A 238 -0.05 -7.21 -17.08
C GLN A 238 1.44 -6.86 -17.22
N LYS A 239 1.90 -6.48 -18.41
CA LYS A 239 3.29 -6.04 -18.64
C LYS A 239 3.64 -4.79 -17.83
N LYS A 240 2.74 -3.80 -17.80
CA LYS A 240 2.91 -2.56 -17.02
C LYS A 240 2.85 -2.84 -15.52
N ILE A 241 1.99 -3.75 -15.07
CA ILE A 241 1.92 -4.16 -13.66
C ILE A 241 3.25 -4.75 -13.20
N LYS A 242 3.84 -5.69 -13.97
CA LYS A 242 5.15 -6.25 -13.62
C LYS A 242 6.28 -5.23 -13.65
N ALA A 243 6.26 -4.31 -14.62
CA ALA A 243 7.24 -3.22 -14.66
C ALA A 243 7.11 -2.29 -13.45
N LEU A 244 5.88 -1.97 -13.04
CA LEU A 244 5.59 -1.22 -11.82
C LEU A 244 6.14 -1.91 -10.57
N GLU A 245 5.86 -3.20 -10.39
CA GLU A 245 6.34 -3.98 -9.25
C GLU A 245 7.87 -3.98 -9.19
N GLN A 246 8.54 -4.14 -10.33
CA GLN A 246 9.99 -4.09 -10.43
C GLN A 246 10.54 -2.70 -10.05
N MET A 247 9.96 -1.63 -10.58
CA MET A 247 10.37 -0.25 -10.26
C MET A 247 10.14 0.11 -8.79
N LEU A 248 9.06 -0.38 -8.18
CA LEU A 248 8.80 -0.22 -6.75
C LEU A 248 9.85 -0.96 -5.91
N LEU A 249 10.24 -2.17 -6.29
CA LEU A 249 11.33 -2.92 -5.65
C LEU A 249 12.67 -2.17 -5.76
N GLU A 250 12.99 -1.60 -6.92
CA GLU A 250 14.21 -0.81 -7.14
C GLU A 250 14.27 0.43 -6.24
N LEU A 251 13.12 1.05 -5.96
CA LEU A 251 13.00 2.18 -5.04
C LEU A 251 12.94 1.76 -3.55
N GLY A 252 12.97 0.47 -3.25
CA GLY A 252 12.85 -0.04 -1.88
C GLY A 252 11.47 0.17 -1.25
N VAL A 253 10.43 0.36 -2.07
CA VAL A 253 9.06 0.58 -1.61
C VAL A 253 8.32 -0.75 -1.49
N GLU A 254 7.66 -0.98 -0.34
CA GLU A 254 6.85 -2.16 -0.12
C GLU A 254 5.67 -2.24 -1.12
N LEU A 255 5.44 -3.42 -1.71
CA LEU A 255 4.37 -3.64 -2.71
C LEU A 255 2.95 -3.59 -2.11
N SER A 256 2.83 -3.91 -0.83
CA SER A 256 1.55 -4.01 -0.11
C SER A 256 1.58 -3.21 1.19
N PRO A 257 1.72 -1.87 1.12
CA PRO A 257 1.85 -1.08 2.33
C PRO A 257 0.50 -0.96 3.06
N THR A 258 0.57 -0.61 4.34
CA THR A 258 -0.63 -0.50 5.20
C THR A 258 -1.61 0.54 4.62
N PRO A 259 -2.90 0.20 4.42
CA PRO A 259 -3.83 1.03 3.66
C PRO A 259 -4.44 2.16 4.53
N THR A 260 -3.58 3.06 5.03
CA THR A 260 -4.01 4.33 5.64
C THR A 260 -4.43 5.32 4.55
N GLU A 261 -5.18 6.37 4.91
CA GLU A 261 -5.71 7.32 3.92
C GLU A 261 -4.62 8.04 3.13
N GLU A 262 -3.67 8.62 3.84
CA GLU A 262 -2.51 9.32 3.26
C GLU A 262 -1.65 8.38 2.42
N LEU A 263 -1.40 7.17 2.93
CA LEU A 263 -0.55 6.22 2.24
C LEU A 263 -1.20 5.73 0.94
N VAL A 264 -2.51 5.41 0.96
CA VAL A 264 -3.26 5.03 -0.25
C VAL A 264 -3.16 6.13 -1.31
N HIS A 265 -3.26 7.40 -0.92
CA HIS A 265 -3.14 8.52 -1.84
C HIS A 265 -1.74 8.62 -2.46
N MET A 266 -0.70 8.73 -1.62
CA MET A 266 0.69 8.84 -2.09
C MET A 266 1.13 7.63 -2.92
N PHE A 267 0.72 6.41 -2.53
CA PHE A 267 1.08 5.19 -3.24
C PHE A 267 0.36 5.07 -4.60
N ASN A 268 -0.87 5.58 -4.72
CA ASN A 268 -1.56 5.62 -6.01
C ASN A 268 -0.96 6.67 -6.96
N GLU A 269 -0.57 7.82 -6.41
CA GLU A 269 0.12 8.89 -7.13
C GLU A 269 1.47 8.40 -7.67
N LEU A 270 2.32 7.86 -6.78
CA LEU A 270 3.61 7.26 -7.17
C LEU A 270 3.45 6.22 -8.29
N ARG A 271 2.46 5.32 -8.19
CA ARG A 271 2.24 4.32 -9.23
C ARG A 271 1.77 4.92 -10.56
N SER A 272 1.04 6.03 -10.53
CA SER A 272 0.67 6.76 -11.75
C SER A 272 1.92 7.36 -12.41
N ASP A 273 2.79 7.99 -11.62
CA ASP A 273 4.04 8.56 -12.11
C ASP A 273 5.00 7.49 -12.66
N LEU A 274 5.09 6.34 -12.01
CA LEU A 274 5.91 5.23 -12.48
C LEU A 274 5.38 4.63 -13.80
N VAL A 275 4.06 4.59 -14.02
CA VAL A 275 3.49 4.18 -15.31
C VAL A 275 3.81 5.21 -16.39
N LEU A 276 3.68 6.51 -16.09
CA LEU A 276 4.08 7.56 -17.01
C LEU A 276 5.56 7.44 -17.37
N LEU A 277 6.44 7.24 -16.39
CA LEU A 277 7.88 7.03 -16.61
C LEU A 277 8.14 5.80 -17.49
N TYR A 278 7.42 4.70 -17.28
CA TYR A 278 7.53 3.52 -18.12
C TYR A 278 7.14 3.79 -19.58
N GLU A 279 6.05 4.53 -19.80
CA GLU A 279 5.60 4.93 -21.15
C GLU A 279 6.60 5.87 -21.83
N LEU A 280 7.14 6.84 -21.10
CA LEU A 280 8.15 7.76 -21.59
C LEU A 280 9.46 7.04 -21.95
N LYS A 281 9.90 6.08 -21.12
CA LYS A 281 11.07 5.22 -21.44
C LYS A 281 10.85 4.45 -22.75
N GLN A 282 9.66 3.89 -22.95
CA GLN A 282 9.33 3.15 -24.17
C GLN A 282 9.27 4.07 -25.40
N ALA A 283 8.72 5.27 -25.26
CA ALA A 283 8.69 6.26 -26.33
C ALA A 283 10.11 6.73 -26.70
N CYS A 284 10.95 7.01 -25.69
CA CYS A 284 12.35 7.39 -25.88
C CYS A 284 13.13 6.30 -26.64
N ALA A 285 13.02 5.04 -26.21
CA ALA A 285 13.67 3.91 -26.88
C ALA A 285 13.21 3.74 -28.35
N ASN A 286 11.94 4.00 -28.64
CA ASN A 286 11.44 3.97 -30.02
C ASN A 286 12.06 5.10 -30.86
N CYS A 287 12.12 6.32 -30.33
CA CYS A 287 12.75 7.45 -31.01
C CYS A 287 14.24 7.19 -31.27
N GLU A 288 14.96 6.62 -30.30
CA GLU A 288 16.37 6.23 -30.45
C GLU A 288 16.56 5.19 -31.56
N TYR A 289 15.69 4.17 -31.61
CA TYR A 289 15.72 3.16 -32.65
C TYR A 289 15.47 3.74 -34.04
N GLU A 290 14.46 4.60 -34.19
CA GLU A 290 14.17 5.29 -35.46
C GLU A 290 15.35 6.14 -35.91
N LEU A 291 16.00 6.84 -34.99
CA LEU A 291 17.17 7.67 -35.26
C LEU A 291 18.36 6.82 -35.72
N GLN A 292 18.63 5.68 -35.06
CA GLN A 292 19.67 4.74 -35.50
C GLN A 292 19.38 4.17 -36.89
N MET A 293 18.13 3.78 -37.16
CA MET A 293 17.71 3.30 -38.48
C MET A 293 17.92 4.39 -39.56
N LEU A 294 17.56 5.65 -39.27
CA LEU A 294 17.78 6.77 -40.18
C LEU A 294 19.27 7.02 -40.44
N ARG A 295 20.11 6.95 -39.40
CA ARG A 295 21.57 7.07 -39.53
C ARG A 295 22.14 6.00 -40.46
N HIS A 296 21.78 4.74 -40.26
CA HIS A 296 22.22 3.64 -41.14
C HIS A 296 21.74 3.83 -42.58
N ARG A 297 20.51 4.30 -42.80
CA ARG A 297 19.99 4.58 -44.13
C ARG A 297 20.73 5.74 -44.81
N HIS A 298 21.04 6.80 -44.06
CA HIS A 298 21.83 7.92 -44.56
C HIS A 298 23.25 7.49 -44.94
N GLU A 299 23.90 6.69 -44.10
CA GLU A 299 25.24 6.16 -44.38
C GLU A 299 25.26 5.25 -45.62
N ALA A 300 24.24 4.39 -45.78
CA ALA A 300 24.11 3.55 -46.97
C ALA A 300 23.92 4.37 -48.26
N LEU A 301 23.13 5.45 -48.23
CA LEU A 301 22.93 6.35 -49.36
C LEU A 301 24.19 7.18 -49.67
N ALA A 302 24.94 7.60 -48.65
CA ALA A 302 26.23 8.27 -48.82
C ALA A 302 27.27 7.34 -49.47
N ARG A 303 27.31 6.06 -49.07
CA ARG A 303 28.18 5.05 -49.70
C ARG A 303 27.75 4.70 -51.13
N ALA A 304 26.47 4.83 -51.47
CA ALA A 304 25.93 4.56 -52.80
C ALA A 304 26.18 5.70 -53.82
N GLY A 305 26.88 6.78 -53.45
CA GLY A 305 27.36 7.79 -54.39
C GLY A 305 26.27 8.69 -55.01
N VAL A 306 25.15 8.92 -54.33
CA VAL A 306 24.04 9.78 -54.82
C VAL A 306 24.07 11.18 -54.20
N LEU A 307 25.25 11.72 -53.91
CA LEU A 307 25.48 13.14 -53.69
C LEU A 307 26.79 13.54 -54.38
N GLY A 308 26.68 13.99 -55.62
CA GLY A 308 27.80 14.51 -56.40
C GLY A 308 28.36 15.79 -55.79
N GLY A 309 29.68 15.86 -55.65
CA GLY A 309 30.39 17.12 -55.39
C GLY A 309 30.66 17.89 -56.68
N PRO A 310 31.28 19.08 -56.59
CA PRO A 310 32.17 19.53 -57.64
C PRO A 310 33.60 19.76 -57.14
N ALA A 311 34.51 19.47 -58.07
CA ALA A 311 35.95 19.51 -57.95
C ALA A 311 36.54 20.93 -57.80
N THR A 312 37.73 20.98 -57.18
CA THR A 312 38.68 22.10 -57.16
C THR A 312 39.34 22.33 -58.53
N PRO A 313 39.98 23.50 -58.75
CA PRO A 313 41.45 23.46 -58.87
C PRO A 313 42.25 24.68 -58.35
N ALA A 314 43.48 24.36 -57.90
CA ALA A 314 44.79 25.03 -58.05
C ALA A 314 45.25 26.31 -57.28
N VAL A 315 46.29 26.12 -56.42
CA VAL A 315 47.61 26.80 -56.24
C VAL A 315 47.66 28.34 -56.14
N GLY A 316 48.32 29.06 -55.21
CA GLY A 316 49.31 28.88 -54.10
C GLY A 316 49.63 30.31 -53.54
N PRO A 317 50.81 30.65 -52.97
CA PRO A 317 51.60 30.11 -51.84
C PRO A 317 51.48 30.95 -50.54
N THR A 318 51.99 30.41 -49.42
CA THR A 318 52.06 30.99 -48.05
C THR A 318 52.96 32.25 -47.94
N PRO A 319 52.80 33.13 -46.91
CA PRO A 319 53.54 32.92 -45.66
C PRO A 319 52.84 33.30 -44.33
N ALA A 320 53.17 32.52 -43.30
CA ALA A 320 53.55 32.86 -41.92
C ALA A 320 52.57 33.49 -40.89
N SER A 321 52.52 32.78 -39.74
CA SER A 321 52.42 33.24 -38.33
C SER A 321 51.09 33.82 -37.83
N ALA A 322 50.58 33.53 -36.63
CA ALA A 322 51.01 32.71 -35.50
C ALA A 322 49.82 32.52 -34.55
N GLU A 323 49.66 31.35 -33.90
CA GLU A 323 49.12 31.25 -32.54
C GLU A 323 49.78 30.08 -31.79
N PRO A 324 49.98 30.19 -30.46
CA PRO A 324 50.87 29.32 -29.73
C PRO A 324 50.21 28.08 -29.12
N ALA A 325 51.06 27.06 -29.06
CA ALA A 325 51.10 25.84 -28.26
C ALA A 325 50.39 25.81 -26.90
N VAL A 326 49.85 24.62 -26.57
CA VAL A 326 49.99 23.87 -25.29
C VAL A 326 49.81 22.36 -25.62
N SER A 327 50.86 21.56 -25.80
CA SER A 327 51.41 20.50 -24.89
C SER A 327 50.35 19.57 -24.25
N GLU A 328 50.47 18.24 -24.21
CA GLU A 328 51.58 17.30 -24.37
C GLU A 328 51.04 15.85 -24.52
N SER A 329 51.83 15.01 -25.22
CA SER A 329 52.13 13.56 -25.09
C SER A 329 51.20 12.64 -24.26
N GLY A 330 50.83 11.43 -24.70
CA GLY A 330 51.43 10.53 -25.69
C GLY A 330 52.55 9.65 -25.09
N LEU A 331 52.23 8.40 -24.76
CA LEU A 331 53.19 7.29 -24.74
C LEU A 331 52.55 6.13 -25.51
N GLY A 332 53.19 5.77 -26.62
CA GLY A 332 52.76 4.70 -27.52
C GLY A 332 53.50 3.38 -27.29
N LEU A 333 53.10 2.36 -28.05
CA LEU A 333 53.96 1.60 -28.98
C LEU A 333 53.13 0.47 -29.63
N ASP A 334 53.06 0.54 -30.95
CA ASP A 334 52.61 -0.45 -31.95
C ASP A 334 53.68 -1.57 -32.14
N PRO A 335 53.59 -2.52 -33.11
CA PRO A 335 52.47 -3.27 -33.71
C PRO A 335 52.79 -4.78 -33.95
N THR A 336 51.85 -5.58 -34.48
CA THR A 336 51.97 -6.44 -35.71
C THR A 336 51.10 -7.73 -35.73
N LYS A 337 50.27 -7.81 -36.79
CA LYS A 337 49.82 -9.00 -37.58
C LYS A 337 48.87 -10.03 -36.94
N ASP A 338 47.88 -10.63 -37.60
CA ASP A 338 47.19 -10.41 -38.89
C ASP A 338 45.98 -11.38 -38.91
N THR A 339 44.89 -10.96 -39.57
CA THR A 339 43.83 -11.75 -40.27
C THR A 339 43.00 -12.83 -39.54
N ILE A 340 41.67 -12.75 -39.66
CA ILE A 340 40.79 -13.59 -40.52
C ILE A 340 39.32 -13.22 -40.28
N ILE A 341 38.58 -13.00 -41.37
CA ILE A 341 37.12 -12.83 -41.43
C ILE A 341 36.49 -14.22 -41.57
N ASP A 342 35.43 -14.52 -40.83
CA ASP A 342 34.53 -15.62 -41.19
C ASP A 342 33.05 -15.26 -40.99
N VAL A 343 32.26 -15.69 -41.96
CA VAL A 343 30.84 -15.44 -42.21
C VAL A 343 30.11 -16.73 -41.99
N VAL A 344 29.26 -16.86 -40.95
CA VAL A 344 28.16 -17.84 -40.88
C VAL A 344 27.17 -17.29 -39.85
N GLY A 345 25.89 -17.01 -40.12
CA GLY A 345 24.86 -17.88 -40.68
C GLY A 345 23.81 -18.12 -39.58
N ALA A 346 22.55 -17.79 -39.87
CA ALA A 346 21.43 -18.00 -38.95
C ALA A 346 21.29 -19.48 -38.55
N PRO A 347 20.60 -19.75 -37.43
CA PRO A 347 19.61 -20.82 -37.51
C PRO A 347 18.26 -20.48 -36.89
N LEU A 348 17.26 -21.06 -37.56
CA LEU A 348 15.86 -21.17 -37.21
C LEU A 348 15.64 -21.99 -35.92
N THR A 349 14.50 -21.72 -35.29
CA THR A 349 13.92 -22.39 -34.12
C THR A 349 13.87 -23.93 -34.19
N PRO A 350 13.81 -24.59 -33.01
CA PRO A 350 12.80 -25.61 -32.84
C PRO A 350 12.03 -25.51 -31.51
N ASN A 351 10.72 -25.73 -31.65
CA ASN A 351 9.71 -25.89 -30.61
C ASN A 351 9.84 -27.29 -29.97
N SER A 352 9.78 -27.44 -28.64
CA SER A 352 9.36 -28.72 -28.03
C SER A 352 8.77 -28.59 -26.62
N ARG A 353 7.77 -29.44 -26.40
CA ARG A 353 6.81 -29.54 -25.28
C ARG A 353 7.37 -30.29 -24.07
N LYS A 354 6.98 -29.87 -22.86
CA LYS A 354 6.57 -30.62 -21.64
C LYS A 354 6.84 -29.73 -20.42
N ARG A 355 6.09 -29.70 -19.32
CA ARG A 355 4.93 -30.45 -18.83
C ARG A 355 4.30 -29.58 -17.72
N ARG A 356 2.97 -29.58 -17.73
CA ARG A 356 2.06 -28.98 -16.76
C ARG A 356 2.06 -29.83 -15.48
N GLU A 357 2.27 -29.21 -14.32
CA GLU A 357 1.77 -29.70 -13.03
C GLU A 357 1.32 -28.51 -12.19
N SER A 358 0.14 -28.67 -11.61
CA SER A 358 -0.73 -27.62 -11.10
C SER A 358 -0.87 -27.80 -9.59
N ALA A 359 -0.69 -26.74 -8.81
CA ALA A 359 -1.01 -26.72 -7.38
C ALA A 359 -2.06 -25.64 -7.13
N SER A 360 -3.33 -26.05 -7.22
CA SER A 360 -4.48 -25.32 -6.71
C SER A 360 -4.92 -25.98 -5.40
N SER A 361 -4.66 -25.31 -4.28
CA SER A 361 -5.22 -25.66 -2.98
C SER A 361 -6.29 -24.63 -2.64
N SER A 362 -7.55 -24.94 -2.93
CA SER A 362 -8.70 -24.26 -2.35
C SER A 362 -9.64 -25.31 -1.74
N SER A 363 -9.69 -25.29 -0.41
CA SER A 363 -10.60 -26.09 0.40
C SER A 363 -12.00 -25.49 0.36
N SER A 364 -12.96 -26.24 -0.18
CA SER A 364 -14.39 -25.98 -0.05
C SER A 364 -15.01 -27.15 0.72
N VAL A 365 -15.31 -26.94 2.00
CA VAL A 365 -16.10 -27.89 2.80
C VAL A 365 -17.58 -27.52 2.65
N LYS A 366 -18.32 -28.46 2.06
CA LYS A 366 -19.77 -28.45 1.89
C LYS A 366 -20.48 -28.53 3.25
N LYS A 367 -21.44 -27.64 3.50
CA LYS A 367 -22.52 -27.86 4.47
C LYS A 367 -23.53 -28.83 3.85
N ALA A 368 -23.60 -30.04 4.40
CA ALA A 368 -24.73 -30.93 4.21
C ALA A 368 -25.92 -30.43 5.03
N LYS A 369 -27.10 -30.43 4.41
CA LYS A 369 -28.41 -30.20 5.04
C LYS A 369 -29.24 -31.44 4.77
N LYS A 370 -29.83 -32.02 5.81
CA LYS A 370 -31.07 -32.85 5.83
C LYS A 370 -31.24 -33.51 7.20
N PRO A 371 -32.44 -33.95 7.56
CA PRO A 371 -33.76 -33.31 7.46
C PRO A 371 -34.14 -32.62 8.78
#